data_AF-A0A7Y5PJ44-F1
#
_entry.id   AF-A0A7Y5PJ44-F1
#
_cell.length_a   1.000
_cell.length_b   1.000
_cell.length_c   1.000
_cell.angle_alpha   90.00
_cell.angle_beta   90.00
_cell.angle_gamma   90.00
#
_symmetry.space_group_name_H-M   'P 1'
#
loop_
_entity.id
_entity.type
_entity.pdbx_description
1 polymer ?
#
loop_
_entity_poly.entity_id
_entity_poly.type
_entity_poly.pdbx_seq_one_letter_code
_entity_poly.pdbx_strand_id
1 'polypeptide(L)'
;MALNRRAKTTQTVPPGADDISPPGPWLMMLEARAPWEYAAMVAAAPWLRQLPTGDGHPVIVFPGLGATDITTAPMRSFLSDRGYNPYPWKQGFNFGPRHGVLDACRELLRNVSRRHRERVSLVGWSLGGVYARELAKEQPEHARCVITLGSPFAAHPRATNAWRFYEMVSGQAVEHDEELLAQLRVPPPVPTTSIYSKTDGVVAWQCSLNPDQPRTENIEVHASHIGMGMNPLALYAIADRLAQDPEHWTRFDLRGARRWFYRMTHLSPMQANTW
;
A
#
# COMPACT_ATOMS: atom_id res chain seq x y z
N MET A 1 -64.84 -11.67 10.00
CA MET A 1 -63.93 -11.09 9.00
C MET A 1 -62.71 -10.53 9.72
N ALA A 2 -61.59 -11.27 9.69
CA ALA A 2 -60.35 -10.90 10.38
C ALA A 2 -59.52 -9.95 9.51
N LEU A 3 -59.22 -8.75 10.01
CA LEU A 3 -58.30 -7.81 9.38
C LEU A 3 -56.86 -8.19 9.74
N ASN A 4 -56.18 -8.82 8.79
CA ASN A 4 -54.79 -9.24 8.90
C ASN A 4 -53.87 -8.01 8.68
N ARG A 5 -53.38 -7.40 9.77
CA ARG A 5 -52.30 -6.40 9.71
C ARG A 5 -50.99 -7.12 9.38
N ARG A 6 -50.58 -7.12 8.10
CA ARG A 6 -49.20 -7.45 7.72
C ARG A 6 -48.28 -6.39 8.30
N ALA A 7 -47.56 -6.74 9.35
CA ALA A 7 -46.36 -6.03 9.77
C ALA A 7 -45.38 -6.04 8.58
N LYS A 8 -45.07 -4.85 8.05
CA LYS A 8 -43.87 -4.69 7.21
C LYS A 8 -42.69 -4.89 8.14
N THR A 9 -42.14 -6.11 8.14
CA THR A 9 -40.80 -6.35 8.66
C THR A 9 -39.86 -5.53 7.80
N THR A 10 -39.47 -4.35 8.29
CA THR A 10 -38.35 -3.60 7.75
C THR A 10 -37.12 -4.49 7.97
N GLN A 11 -36.79 -5.31 6.99
CA GLN A 11 -35.49 -5.98 6.97
C GLN A 11 -34.46 -4.84 6.89
N THR A 12 -33.81 -4.57 8.02
CA THR A 12 -32.61 -3.75 8.06
C THR A 12 -31.55 -4.52 7.27
N VAL A 13 -31.41 -4.14 6.01
CA VAL A 13 -30.27 -4.53 5.18
C VAL A 13 -29.02 -4.08 5.96
N PRO A 14 -28.07 -4.98 6.29
CA PRO A 14 -26.81 -4.57 6.90
C PRO A 14 -26.14 -3.54 5.98
N PRO A 15 -25.47 -2.50 6.49
CA PRO A 15 -24.87 -1.47 5.64
C PRO A 15 -23.90 -2.13 4.67
N GLY A 16 -24.32 -2.26 3.42
CA GLY A 16 -23.53 -2.80 2.33
C GLY A 16 -22.80 -1.65 1.64
N ALA A 17 -21.56 -1.92 1.23
CA ALA A 17 -20.70 -1.30 0.20
C ALA A 17 -20.70 0.24 -0.05
N ASP A 18 -21.78 0.98 0.15
CA ASP A 18 -22.01 2.37 -0.27
C ASP A 18 -21.40 3.46 0.63
N ASP A 19 -20.68 3.12 1.70
CA ASP A 19 -20.42 4.06 2.81
C ASP A 19 -18.93 4.28 3.15
N ILE A 20 -18.04 4.26 2.14
CA ILE A 20 -16.64 4.70 2.33
C ILE A 20 -16.52 6.13 1.80
N SER A 21 -16.20 7.08 2.68
CA SER A 21 -16.02 8.50 2.37
C SER A 21 -14.54 8.88 2.36
N PRO A 22 -14.13 9.90 1.58
CA PRO A 22 -12.75 10.43 1.64
C PRO A 22 -12.42 10.92 3.06
N PRO A 23 -11.14 10.91 3.45
CA PRO A 23 -10.73 11.43 4.74
C PRO A 23 -11.21 12.88 4.95
N GLY A 24 -11.76 13.16 6.13
CA GLY A 24 -12.27 14.49 6.45
C GLY A 24 -11.15 15.53 6.58
N PRO A 25 -11.47 16.84 6.56
CA PRO A 25 -10.50 17.93 6.66
C PRO A 25 -9.56 17.83 7.87
N TRP A 26 -10.04 17.30 8.99
CA TRP A 26 -9.23 17.05 10.18
C TRP A 26 -8.10 16.05 9.91
N LEU A 27 -8.38 14.93 9.23
CA LEU A 27 -7.36 13.94 8.88
C LEU A 27 -6.35 14.54 7.90
N MET A 28 -6.82 15.35 6.94
CA MET A 28 -5.92 16.08 6.04
C MET A 28 -4.99 17.05 6.79
N MET A 29 -5.47 17.74 7.83
CA MET A 29 -4.62 18.58 8.68
C MET A 29 -3.56 17.76 9.44
N LEU A 30 -3.84 16.51 9.80
CA LEU A 30 -2.86 15.64 10.46
C LEU A 30 -1.68 15.30 9.55
N GLU A 31 -1.76 15.47 8.24
CA GLU A 31 -0.62 15.34 7.31
C GLU A 31 0.52 16.32 7.63
N ALA A 32 0.23 17.43 8.30
CA ALA A 32 1.23 18.41 8.74
C ALA A 32 2.28 17.84 9.72
N ARG A 33 2.05 16.64 10.28
CA ARG A 33 3.02 15.93 11.14
C ARG A 33 4.09 15.15 10.37
N ALA A 34 4.05 15.09 9.04
CA ALA A 34 5.04 14.36 8.24
C ALA A 34 6.51 14.76 8.56
N PRO A 35 6.86 16.04 8.81
CA PRO A 35 8.22 16.40 9.25
C PRO A 35 8.60 15.79 10.62
N TRP A 36 7.64 15.59 11.52
CA TRP A 36 7.85 14.94 12.82
C TRP A 36 8.05 13.44 12.65
N GLU A 37 7.41 12.82 11.66
CA GLU A 37 7.66 11.41 11.31
C GLU A 37 9.07 11.23 10.74
N TYR A 38 9.55 12.18 9.94
CA TYR A 38 10.95 12.20 9.52
C TYR A 38 11.90 12.40 10.71
N ALA A 39 11.61 13.33 11.62
CA ALA A 39 12.40 13.50 12.85
C ALA A 39 12.41 12.23 13.71
N ALA A 40 11.26 11.54 13.82
CA ALA A 40 11.13 10.26 14.51
C ALA A 40 11.97 9.17 13.83
N MET A 41 12.04 9.13 12.50
CA MET A 41 12.96 8.26 11.75
C MET A 41 14.41 8.46 12.18
N VAL A 42 14.85 9.71 12.23
CA VAL A 42 16.22 10.07 12.62
C VAL A 42 16.48 9.67 14.07
N ALA A 43 15.56 9.97 14.98
CA ALA A 43 15.67 9.59 16.39
C ALA A 43 15.67 8.07 16.60
N ALA A 44 14.88 7.34 15.80
CA ALA A 44 14.77 5.88 15.86
C ALA A 44 15.89 5.16 15.08
N ALA A 45 16.80 5.88 14.42
CA ALA A 45 17.84 5.28 13.59
C ALA A 45 18.70 4.21 14.29
N PRO A 46 19.13 4.37 15.56
CA PRO A 46 19.89 3.32 16.26
C PRO A 46 19.10 2.01 16.44
N TRP A 47 17.78 2.11 16.64
CA TRP A 47 16.90 0.95 16.75
C TRP A 47 16.63 0.32 15.38
N LEU A 48 16.35 1.15 14.36
CA LEU A 48 16.15 0.70 12.98
C LEU A 48 17.38 -0.01 12.40
N ARG A 49 18.59 0.34 12.87
CA ARG A 49 19.84 -0.34 12.49
C ARG A 49 20.03 -1.72 13.09
N GLN A 50 19.33 -2.06 14.17
CA GLN A 50 19.38 -3.37 14.81
C GLN A 50 18.43 -4.38 14.15
N LEU A 51 17.62 -3.95 13.18
CA LEU A 51 16.73 -4.83 12.44
C LEU A 51 17.53 -5.85 11.61
N PRO A 52 16.95 -7.02 11.32
CA PRO A 52 17.61 -8.05 10.52
C PRO A 52 18.20 -7.49 9.23
N THR A 53 19.39 -7.98 8.90
CA THR A 53 20.05 -7.63 7.64
C THR A 53 19.41 -8.42 6.51
N GLY A 54 19.20 -7.76 5.38
CA GLY A 54 18.77 -8.37 4.13
C GLY A 54 19.84 -9.30 3.56
N ASP A 55 19.40 -10.17 2.65
CA ASP A 55 20.21 -11.13 1.90
C ASP A 55 20.85 -10.54 0.63
N GLY A 56 20.73 -9.23 0.40
CA GLY A 56 21.23 -8.56 -0.80
C GLY A 56 20.25 -8.53 -1.97
N HIS A 57 19.05 -9.09 -1.88
CA HIS A 57 18.14 -9.10 -3.03
C HIS A 57 17.73 -7.69 -3.49
N PRO A 58 17.40 -7.50 -4.78
CA PRO A 58 17.00 -6.21 -5.31
C PRO A 58 15.59 -5.80 -4.88
N VAL A 59 15.42 -4.50 -4.59
CA VAL A 59 14.14 -3.89 -4.22
C VAL A 59 13.86 -2.70 -5.14
N ILE A 60 12.75 -2.62 -5.86
CA ILE A 60 12.36 -1.39 -6.57
C ILE A 60 11.38 -0.60 -5.71
N VAL A 61 11.63 0.71 -5.56
CA VAL A 61 10.77 1.61 -4.78
C VAL A 61 10.06 2.61 -5.68
N PHE A 62 8.73 2.58 -5.68
CA PHE A 62 7.86 3.43 -6.50
C PHE A 62 7.28 4.61 -5.69
N PRO A 63 7.48 5.87 -6.14
CA PRO A 63 6.98 7.05 -5.45
C PRO A 63 5.46 7.23 -5.63
N GLY A 64 4.85 8.02 -4.75
CA GLY A 64 3.46 8.47 -4.88
C GLY A 64 3.26 9.50 -5.99
N LEU A 65 2.02 9.87 -6.27
CA LEU A 65 1.68 10.86 -7.29
C LEU A 65 2.26 12.24 -6.95
N GLY A 66 2.70 12.99 -7.97
CA GLY A 66 3.38 14.27 -7.84
C GLY A 66 4.78 14.19 -7.26
N ALA A 67 5.24 12.98 -6.88
CA ALA A 67 6.54 12.77 -6.26
C ALA A 67 7.56 12.18 -7.24
N THR A 68 8.82 12.23 -6.84
CA THR A 68 9.98 11.74 -7.60
C THR A 68 10.79 10.76 -6.74
N ASP A 69 11.89 10.25 -7.29
CA ASP A 69 12.87 9.45 -6.55
C ASP A 69 13.45 10.13 -5.30
N ILE A 70 13.35 11.46 -5.20
CA ILE A 70 13.84 12.21 -4.03
C ILE A 70 12.99 11.87 -2.79
N THR A 71 11.67 11.72 -2.94
CA THR A 71 10.78 11.47 -1.79
C THR A 71 10.95 10.06 -1.21
N THR A 72 11.42 9.12 -2.03
CA THR A 72 11.72 7.74 -1.61
C THR A 72 13.19 7.56 -1.21
N ALA A 73 14.03 8.60 -1.33
CA ALA A 73 15.45 8.51 -1.00
C ALA A 73 15.72 8.09 0.46
N PRO A 74 14.98 8.60 1.49
CA PRO A 74 15.17 8.13 2.86
C PRO A 74 14.90 6.64 3.03
N MET A 75 13.80 6.14 2.43
CA MET A 75 13.45 4.72 2.45
C MET A 75 14.51 3.88 1.73
N ARG A 76 14.97 4.32 0.56
CA ARG A 76 16.03 3.63 -0.18
C ARG A 76 17.35 3.63 0.59
N SER A 77 17.71 4.71 1.27
CA SER A 77 18.88 4.75 2.15
C SER A 77 18.75 3.74 3.30
N PHE A 78 17.58 3.69 3.95
CA PHE A 78 17.31 2.70 5.00
C PHE A 78 17.45 1.27 4.48
N LEU A 79 16.88 0.95 3.31
CA LEU A 79 16.98 -0.37 2.70
C LEU A 79 18.43 -0.74 2.35
N SER A 80 19.19 0.20 1.82
CA SER A 80 20.62 0.02 1.55
C SER A 80 21.40 -0.24 2.84
N ASP A 81 21.14 0.52 3.90
CA ASP A 81 21.75 0.34 5.21
C ASP A 81 21.41 -1.03 5.83
N ARG A 82 20.24 -1.58 5.51
CA ARG A 82 19.82 -2.94 5.92
C ARG A 82 20.37 -4.04 5.03
N GLY A 83 21.16 -3.73 3.99
CA GLY A 83 21.80 -4.74 3.14
C GLY A 83 20.97 -5.21 1.95
N TYR A 84 19.94 -4.46 1.54
CA TYR A 84 19.25 -4.69 0.26
C TYR A 84 19.89 -3.89 -0.88
N ASN A 85 19.53 -4.20 -2.13
CA ASN A 85 19.90 -3.43 -3.31
C ASN A 85 18.72 -2.59 -3.84
N PRO A 86 18.46 -1.38 -3.29
CA PRO A 86 17.31 -0.57 -3.67
C PRO A 86 17.50 0.15 -5.00
N TYR A 87 16.46 0.13 -5.83
CA TYR A 87 16.37 0.77 -7.13
C TYR A 87 15.32 1.89 -7.09
N PRO A 88 15.64 3.08 -7.60
CA PRO A 88 14.65 4.12 -7.90
C PRO A 88 13.72 3.70 -9.05
N TRP A 89 12.58 4.38 -9.19
CA TRP A 89 11.67 4.16 -10.32
C TRP A 89 12.20 4.76 -11.63
N LYS A 90 13.01 5.83 -11.56
CA LYS A 90 13.68 6.52 -12.68
C LYS A 90 12.77 7.09 -13.79
N GLN A 91 11.49 7.32 -13.53
CA GLN A 91 10.56 7.89 -14.53
C GLN A 91 10.26 9.38 -14.31
N GLY A 92 11.06 10.08 -13.49
CA GLY A 92 10.90 11.50 -13.20
C GLY A 92 9.83 11.78 -12.13
N PHE A 93 8.82 12.58 -12.47
CA PHE A 93 7.65 12.83 -11.62
C PHE A 93 6.54 11.81 -11.91
N ASN A 94 5.96 11.23 -10.86
CA ASN A 94 4.84 10.33 -11.00
C ASN A 94 3.56 11.11 -11.22
N PHE A 95 3.16 11.23 -12.49
CA PHE A 95 1.90 11.83 -12.89
C PHE A 95 0.87 10.79 -13.34
N GLY A 96 0.97 9.56 -12.84
CA GLY A 96 0.10 8.47 -13.26
C GLY A 96 0.52 7.82 -14.58
N PRO A 97 -0.25 6.82 -15.05
CA PRO A 97 0.14 5.92 -16.14
C PRO A 97 0.03 6.62 -17.49
N ARG A 98 1.00 7.50 -17.76
CA ARG A 98 1.18 8.16 -19.05
C ARG A 98 1.83 7.20 -20.05
N HIS A 99 1.70 7.54 -21.33
CA HIS A 99 2.29 6.78 -22.42
C HIS A 99 3.78 6.48 -22.16
N GLY A 100 4.17 5.21 -22.23
CA GLY A 100 5.55 4.74 -22.01
C GLY A 100 5.99 4.53 -20.56
N VAL A 101 5.30 5.11 -19.55
CA VAL A 101 5.68 4.94 -18.13
C VAL A 101 5.52 3.48 -17.69
N LEU A 102 4.39 2.85 -18.07
CA LEU A 102 4.15 1.45 -17.75
C LEU A 102 5.19 0.53 -18.41
N ASP A 103 5.51 0.76 -19.69
CA ASP A 103 6.51 -0.04 -20.40
C ASP A 103 7.91 0.12 -19.80
N ALA A 104 8.29 1.34 -19.42
CA ALA A 104 9.56 1.60 -18.73
C ALA A 104 9.61 0.92 -17.35
N CYS A 105 8.50 0.91 -16.61
CA CYS A 105 8.37 0.17 -15.35
C CYS A 105 8.50 -1.35 -15.56
N ARG A 106 7.88 -1.91 -16.61
CA ARG A 106 8.02 -3.32 -17.01
C ARG A 106 9.46 -3.66 -17.38
N GLU A 107 10.14 -2.78 -18.13
CA GLU A 107 11.55 -2.94 -18.48
C GLU A 107 12.47 -2.85 -17.26
N LEU A 108 12.22 -1.91 -16.35
CA LEU A 108 12.98 -1.77 -15.12
C LEU A 108 12.94 -3.06 -14.30
N LEU A 109 11.74 -3.62 -14.07
CA LEU A 109 11.57 -4.89 -13.34
C LEU A 109 12.38 -6.03 -13.99
N ARG A 110 12.22 -6.24 -15.31
CA ARG A 110 12.96 -7.28 -16.04
C ARG A 110 14.46 -7.08 -15.97
N ASN A 111 14.93 -5.86 -16.16
CA ASN A 111 16.35 -5.53 -16.19
C ASN A 111 17.00 -5.73 -14.81
N VAL A 112 16.33 -5.31 -13.74
CA VAL A 112 16.81 -5.50 -12.37
C VAL A 112 16.82 -6.99 -12.03
N SER A 113 15.74 -7.72 -12.33
CA SER A 113 15.67 -9.17 -12.08
C SER A 113 16.78 -9.92 -12.82
N ARG A 114 16.98 -9.64 -14.12
CA ARG A 114 18.03 -10.27 -14.92
C ARG A 114 19.44 -9.94 -14.45
N ARG A 115 19.67 -8.67 -14.04
CA ARG A 115 20.99 -8.22 -13.55
C ARG A 115 21.40 -8.97 -12.29
N HIS A 116 20.47 -9.18 -11.36
CA HIS A 116 20.72 -9.88 -10.10
C HIS A 116 20.53 -11.39 -10.18
N ARG A 117 19.93 -11.90 -11.27
CA ARG A 117 19.53 -13.31 -11.42
C ARG A 117 18.61 -13.79 -10.30
N GLU A 118 17.77 -12.88 -9.80
CA GLU A 118 16.80 -13.14 -8.73
C GLU A 118 15.51 -12.36 -8.98
N ARG A 119 14.43 -12.75 -8.31
CA ARG A 119 13.18 -11.98 -8.26
C ARG A 119 13.37 -10.70 -7.43
N VAL A 120 12.60 -9.67 -7.77
CA VAL A 120 12.71 -8.31 -7.22
C VAL A 120 11.54 -8.04 -6.28
N SER A 121 11.83 -7.56 -5.07
CA SER A 121 10.79 -7.07 -4.17
C SER A 121 10.31 -5.70 -4.60
N LEU A 122 9.00 -5.47 -4.60
CA LEU A 122 8.40 -4.22 -5.07
C LEU A 122 7.77 -3.47 -3.90
N VAL A 123 8.30 -2.29 -3.60
CA VAL A 123 7.76 -1.41 -2.55
C VAL A 123 7.14 -0.20 -3.21
N GLY A 124 5.85 0.03 -3.00
CA GLY A 124 5.15 1.15 -3.61
C GLY A 124 4.42 2.00 -2.59
N TRP A 125 4.53 3.31 -2.73
CA TRP A 125 3.87 4.28 -1.87
C TRP A 125 2.78 5.01 -2.63
N SER A 126 1.57 5.06 -2.05
CA SER A 126 0.41 5.70 -2.66
C SER A 126 0.16 5.11 -4.05
N LEU A 127 0.09 5.93 -5.11
CA LEU A 127 -0.03 5.44 -6.49
C LEU A 127 1.11 4.49 -6.90
N GLY A 128 2.31 4.65 -6.33
CA GLY A 128 3.44 3.73 -6.51
C GLY A 128 3.08 2.27 -6.17
N GLY A 129 2.23 2.05 -5.17
CA GLY A 129 1.76 0.71 -4.78
C GLY A 129 0.83 0.08 -5.81
N VAL A 130 0.08 0.87 -6.56
CA VAL A 130 -0.73 0.36 -7.69
C VAL A 130 0.19 -0.18 -8.78
N TYR A 131 1.23 0.58 -9.18
CA TYR A 131 2.23 0.09 -10.14
C TYR A 131 2.91 -1.20 -9.67
N ALA A 132 3.36 -1.23 -8.40
CA ALA A 132 4.01 -2.41 -7.84
C ALA A 132 3.12 -3.67 -7.93
N ARG A 133 1.83 -3.53 -7.61
CA ARG A 133 0.86 -4.64 -7.70
C ARG A 133 0.62 -5.07 -9.14
N GLU A 134 0.35 -4.14 -10.04
CA GLU A 134 0.04 -4.48 -11.43
C GLU A 134 1.24 -5.13 -12.14
N LEU A 135 2.47 -4.62 -11.91
CA LEU A 135 3.69 -5.25 -12.42
C LEU A 135 3.87 -6.68 -11.88
N ALA A 136 3.56 -6.93 -10.60
CA ALA A 136 3.66 -8.26 -10.02
C ALA A 136 2.58 -9.24 -10.52
N LYS A 137 1.43 -8.74 -10.98
CA LYS A 137 0.42 -9.56 -11.68
C LYS A 137 0.88 -9.90 -13.09
N GLU A 138 1.43 -8.93 -13.81
CA GLU A 138 1.86 -9.10 -15.20
C GLU A 138 3.13 -9.95 -15.34
N GLN A 139 4.07 -9.84 -14.40
CA GLN A 139 5.39 -10.49 -14.44
C GLN A 139 5.75 -11.18 -13.12
N PRO A 140 4.92 -12.15 -12.67
CA PRO A 140 5.12 -12.82 -11.38
C PRO A 140 6.44 -13.58 -11.28
N GLU A 141 7.02 -14.00 -12.42
CA GLU A 141 8.32 -14.65 -12.49
C GLU A 141 9.48 -13.72 -12.11
N HIS A 142 9.28 -12.40 -12.20
CA HIS A 142 10.26 -11.38 -11.85
C HIS A 142 9.99 -10.73 -10.48
N ALA A 143 8.80 -10.92 -9.89
CA ALA A 143 8.40 -10.31 -8.63
C ALA A 143 8.58 -11.26 -7.43
N ARG A 144 9.29 -10.81 -6.39
CA ARG A 144 9.56 -11.59 -5.17
C ARG A 144 8.39 -11.46 -4.18
N CYS A 145 8.01 -10.24 -3.88
CA CYS A 145 6.87 -9.87 -3.05
C CYS A 145 6.46 -8.41 -3.36
N VAL A 146 5.29 -8.00 -2.87
CA VAL A 146 4.80 -6.62 -2.96
C VAL A 146 4.51 -6.07 -1.57
N ILE A 147 5.01 -4.87 -1.29
CA ILE A 147 4.69 -4.11 -0.07
C ILE A 147 4.13 -2.75 -0.49
N THR A 148 2.91 -2.44 -0.07
CA THR A 148 2.27 -1.16 -0.38
C THR A 148 2.13 -0.28 0.86
N LEU A 149 2.27 1.03 0.70
CA LEU A 149 2.09 2.04 1.77
C LEU A 149 0.93 2.95 1.38
N GLY A 150 -0.18 2.93 2.13
CA GLY A 150 -1.35 3.80 1.91
C GLY A 150 -1.87 3.82 0.47
N SER A 151 -1.80 2.68 -0.23
CA SER A 151 -2.03 2.61 -1.67
C SER A 151 -3.50 2.28 -2.00
N PRO A 152 -4.19 3.09 -2.83
CA PRO A 152 -5.64 2.97 -3.04
C PRO A 152 -6.00 1.92 -4.11
N PHE A 153 -5.69 0.64 -3.88
CA PHE A 153 -5.95 -0.44 -4.85
C PHE A 153 -7.29 -1.16 -4.64
N ALA A 154 -7.89 -1.06 -3.44
CA ALA A 154 -9.19 -1.67 -3.15
C ALA A 154 -10.35 -0.76 -3.58
N ALA A 155 -10.11 0.05 -4.63
CA ALA A 155 -10.90 1.21 -5.03
C ALA A 155 -12.40 0.90 -5.08
N HIS A 156 -13.19 1.69 -4.35
CA HIS A 156 -14.64 1.69 -4.42
C HIS A 156 -15.09 2.92 -5.24
N PRO A 157 -16.10 2.80 -6.13
CA PRO A 157 -16.43 3.80 -7.15
C PRO A 157 -16.70 5.25 -6.67
N ARG A 158 -16.82 5.49 -5.36
CA ARG A 158 -17.02 6.84 -4.77
C ARG A 158 -16.15 7.18 -3.56
N ALA A 159 -15.15 6.35 -3.22
CA ALA A 159 -14.62 6.31 -1.85
C ALA A 159 -13.34 7.09 -1.54
N THR A 160 -12.78 7.87 -2.46
CA THR A 160 -11.50 8.56 -2.19
C THR A 160 -11.37 9.87 -2.96
N ASN A 161 -10.61 10.82 -2.44
CA ASN A 161 -10.02 11.87 -3.28
C ASN A 161 -9.02 11.28 -4.30
N ALA A 162 -8.71 9.99 -4.24
CA ALA A 162 -7.75 9.32 -5.12
C ALA A 162 -8.24 9.18 -6.56
N TRP A 163 -9.55 9.08 -6.84
CA TRP A 163 -10.04 9.16 -8.23
C TRP A 163 -9.93 10.59 -8.77
N ARG A 164 -10.35 11.61 -7.99
CA ARG A 164 -10.11 13.02 -8.34
C ARG A 164 -8.63 13.32 -8.55
N PHE A 165 -7.77 12.71 -7.75
CA PHE A 165 -6.32 12.85 -7.82
C PHE A 165 -5.73 12.11 -9.02
N TYR A 166 -6.26 10.92 -9.35
CA TYR A 166 -5.92 10.18 -10.55
C TYR A 166 -6.37 10.94 -11.81
N GLU A 167 -7.64 11.37 -11.91
CA GLU A 167 -8.19 12.13 -13.03
C GLU A 167 -7.52 13.50 -13.21
N MET A 168 -7.27 14.23 -12.11
CA MET A 168 -6.60 15.54 -12.15
C MET A 168 -5.21 15.46 -12.77
N VAL A 169 -4.54 14.31 -12.67
CA VAL A 169 -3.13 14.18 -13.06
C VAL A 169 -2.91 13.29 -14.29
N SER A 170 -3.76 12.29 -14.49
CA SER A 170 -3.83 11.48 -15.72
C SER A 170 -4.54 12.22 -16.86
N GLY A 171 -5.42 13.18 -16.55
CA GLY A 171 -6.26 13.89 -17.52
C GLY A 171 -7.33 12.99 -18.16
N GLN A 172 -7.49 11.76 -17.68
CA GLN A 172 -8.49 10.81 -18.15
C GLN A 172 -9.61 10.73 -17.11
N ALA A 173 -10.84 11.00 -17.54
CA ALA A 173 -12.02 10.69 -16.74
C ALA A 173 -12.07 9.17 -16.57
N VAL A 174 -12.05 8.70 -15.33
CA VAL A 174 -12.29 7.28 -15.04
C VAL A 174 -13.80 7.13 -15.02
N GLU A 175 -14.41 7.09 -16.21
CA GLU A 175 -15.80 6.68 -16.33
C GLU A 175 -15.92 5.26 -15.79
N HIS A 176 -16.44 5.13 -14.56
CA HIS A 176 -17.01 3.93 -13.89
C HIS A 176 -16.71 2.56 -14.51
N ASP A 177 -15.44 2.27 -14.80
CA ASP A 177 -15.03 0.98 -15.35
C ASP A 177 -14.93 -0.01 -14.19
N GLU A 178 -16.09 -0.59 -13.88
CA GLU A 178 -16.25 -1.56 -12.80
C GLU A 178 -15.35 -2.79 -13.02
N GLU A 179 -15.06 -3.13 -14.28
CA GLU A 179 -14.17 -4.22 -14.63
C GLU A 179 -12.71 -3.88 -14.29
N LEU A 180 -12.22 -2.69 -14.66
CA LEU A 180 -10.90 -2.21 -14.25
C LEU A 180 -10.77 -2.14 -12.73
N LEU A 181 -11.80 -1.64 -12.04
CA LEU A 181 -11.82 -1.59 -10.57
C LEU A 181 -11.78 -3.00 -9.94
N ALA A 182 -12.51 -3.95 -10.52
CA ALA A 182 -12.47 -5.34 -10.08
C ALA A 182 -11.06 -5.94 -10.28
N GLN A 183 -10.41 -5.65 -11.40
CA GLN A 183 -9.04 -6.12 -11.68
C GLN A 183 -8.00 -5.55 -10.72
N LEU A 184 -8.09 -4.27 -10.36
CA LEU A 184 -7.18 -3.63 -9.39
C LEU A 184 -7.26 -4.29 -8.00
N ARG A 185 -8.47 -4.69 -7.57
CA ARG A 185 -8.72 -5.35 -6.27
C ARG A 185 -8.09 -6.75 -6.18
N VAL A 186 -7.93 -7.44 -7.31
CA VAL A 186 -7.26 -8.75 -7.33
C VAL A 186 -5.85 -8.57 -6.77
N PRO A 187 -5.41 -9.37 -5.79
CA PRO A 187 -4.03 -9.31 -5.32
C PRO A 187 -3.08 -10.01 -6.30
N PRO A 188 -1.81 -9.59 -6.36
CA PRO A 188 -0.77 -10.31 -7.09
C PRO A 188 -0.63 -11.77 -6.64
N PRO A 189 -0.17 -12.70 -7.51
CA PRO A 189 0.05 -14.10 -7.15
C PRO A 189 1.32 -14.34 -6.31
N VAL A 190 1.87 -13.28 -5.70
CA VAL A 190 3.05 -13.27 -4.83
C VAL A 190 2.67 -12.70 -3.45
N PRO A 191 3.48 -12.91 -2.39
CA PRO A 191 3.15 -12.38 -1.07
C PRO A 191 2.96 -10.87 -1.14
N THR A 192 1.82 -10.40 -0.63
CA THR A 192 1.41 -9.00 -0.75
C THR A 192 1.01 -8.45 0.60
N THR A 193 1.81 -7.53 1.12
CA THR A 193 1.54 -6.83 2.38
C THR A 193 1.07 -5.42 2.08
N SER A 194 -0.07 -5.01 2.67
CA SER A 194 -0.44 -3.60 2.71
C SER A 194 -0.18 -3.00 4.07
N ILE A 195 0.57 -1.91 4.12
CA ILE A 195 0.78 -1.08 5.30
C ILE A 195 -0.13 0.15 5.13
N TYR A 196 -1.04 0.35 6.07
CA TYR A 196 -2.04 1.42 6.02
C TYR A 196 -2.11 2.17 7.35
N SER A 197 -2.75 3.34 7.35
CA SER A 197 -3.06 4.06 8.58
C SER A 197 -4.49 4.53 8.61
N LYS A 198 -5.20 4.30 9.73
CA LYS A 198 -6.54 4.89 9.95
C LYS A 198 -6.51 6.42 10.03
N THR A 199 -5.33 7.01 10.26
CA THR A 199 -5.11 8.46 10.32
C THR A 199 -4.51 9.02 9.03
N ASP A 200 -4.57 8.26 7.94
CA ASP A 200 -4.24 8.74 6.59
C ASP A 200 -5.23 9.84 6.16
N GLY A 201 -4.71 11.02 5.87
CA GLY A 201 -5.49 12.18 5.45
C GLY A 201 -5.73 12.29 3.94
N VAL A 202 -5.08 11.44 3.14
CA VAL A 202 -5.13 11.52 1.67
C VAL A 202 -5.97 10.40 1.08
N VAL A 203 -5.79 9.18 1.57
CA VAL A 203 -6.45 7.95 1.13
C VAL A 203 -7.29 7.39 2.26
N ALA A 204 -8.58 7.12 1.97
CA ALA A 204 -9.42 6.38 2.91
C ALA A 204 -8.80 5.00 3.14
N TRP A 205 -8.45 4.69 4.38
CA TRP A 205 -7.64 3.51 4.72
C TRP A 205 -8.25 2.19 4.25
N GLN A 206 -9.58 2.11 4.17
CA GLN A 206 -10.32 0.97 3.63
C GLN A 206 -9.93 0.65 2.18
N CYS A 207 -9.56 1.67 1.40
CA CYS A 207 -9.11 1.49 0.02
C CYS A 207 -7.69 0.92 -0.09
N SER A 208 -6.99 0.78 1.02
CA SER A 208 -5.66 0.15 1.10
C SER A 208 -5.71 -1.28 1.63
N LEU A 209 -6.89 -1.89 1.79
CA LEU A 209 -6.99 -3.24 2.36
C LEU A 209 -7.02 -4.32 1.29
N ASN A 210 -6.08 -5.25 1.38
CA ASN A 210 -6.16 -6.54 0.71
C ASN A 210 -7.35 -7.35 1.24
N PRO A 211 -8.01 -8.15 0.36
CA PRO A 211 -8.94 -9.19 0.82
C PRO A 211 -8.20 -10.24 1.66
N ASP A 212 -8.93 -10.97 2.52
CA ASP A 212 -8.39 -12.10 3.27
C ASP A 212 -8.06 -13.25 2.32
N GLN A 213 -6.78 -13.43 2.01
CA GLN A 213 -6.27 -14.52 1.20
C GLN A 213 -5.01 -15.11 1.83
N PRO A 214 -4.60 -16.33 1.44
CA PRO A 214 -3.49 -17.03 2.09
C PRO A 214 -2.15 -16.26 2.08
N ARG A 215 -1.90 -15.45 1.04
CA ARG A 215 -0.63 -14.71 0.84
C ARG A 215 -0.80 -13.19 0.89
N THR A 216 -1.88 -12.72 1.51
CA THR A 216 -2.14 -11.30 1.70
C THR A 216 -2.27 -10.96 3.18
N GLU A 217 -1.93 -9.73 3.52
CA GLU A 217 -2.16 -9.18 4.86
C GLU A 217 -2.29 -7.66 4.83
N ASN A 218 -2.83 -7.09 5.92
CA ASN A 218 -2.89 -5.65 6.15
C ASN A 218 -2.34 -5.32 7.54
N ILE A 219 -1.32 -4.48 7.58
CA ILE A 219 -0.64 -4.02 8.79
C ILE A 219 -1.02 -2.54 9.01
N GLU A 220 -1.67 -2.27 10.13
CA GLU A 220 -1.99 -0.92 10.57
C GLU A 220 -0.79 -0.31 11.29
N VAL A 221 -0.43 0.91 10.90
CA VAL A 221 0.52 1.76 11.61
C VAL A 221 -0.12 3.12 11.90
N HIS A 222 0.37 3.81 12.93
CA HIS A 222 0.03 5.22 13.13
C HIS A 222 1.00 6.08 12.32
N ALA A 223 0.51 6.62 11.20
CA ALA A 223 1.28 7.47 10.30
C ALA A 223 0.37 8.48 9.60
N SER A 224 0.92 9.61 9.16
CA SER A 224 0.28 10.37 8.07
C SER A 224 0.57 9.70 6.74
N HIS A 225 -0.20 10.01 5.69
CA HIS A 225 0.06 9.54 4.34
C HIS A 225 1.44 9.98 3.85
N ILE A 226 1.78 11.27 4.01
CA ILE A 226 3.00 11.91 3.54
C ILE A 226 4.21 11.46 4.38
N GLY A 227 4.01 11.17 5.66
CA GLY A 227 5.07 10.67 6.54
C GLY A 227 5.26 9.15 6.49
N MET A 228 4.31 8.40 5.93
CA MET A 228 4.29 6.92 6.02
C MET A 228 5.57 6.27 5.49
N GLY A 229 6.11 6.77 4.38
CA GLY A 229 7.35 6.24 3.79
C GLY A 229 8.61 6.46 4.64
N MET A 230 8.52 7.29 5.67
CA MET A 230 9.61 7.60 6.62
C MET A 230 9.28 7.18 8.04
N ASN A 231 8.05 6.69 8.29
CA ASN A 231 7.59 6.34 9.61
C ASN A 231 8.37 5.11 10.14
N PRO A 232 8.97 5.17 11.35
CA PRO A 232 9.74 4.05 11.90
C PRO A 232 8.99 2.72 11.95
N LEU A 233 7.69 2.74 12.22
CA LEU A 233 6.87 1.52 12.27
C LEU A 233 6.64 0.95 10.88
N ALA A 234 6.44 1.81 9.87
CA ALA A 234 6.35 1.37 8.49
C ALA A 234 7.69 0.79 8.00
N LEU A 235 8.82 1.43 8.29
CA LEU A 235 10.16 0.95 7.92
C LEU A 235 10.50 -0.39 8.59
N TYR A 236 10.11 -0.56 9.86
CA TYR A 236 10.22 -1.82 10.56
C TYR A 236 9.42 -2.92 9.84
N ALA A 237 8.15 -2.65 9.54
CA ALA A 237 7.29 -3.61 8.85
C ALA A 237 7.89 -3.98 7.49
N ILE A 238 8.35 -3.00 6.72
CA ILE A 238 9.03 -3.23 5.44
C ILE A 238 10.22 -4.19 5.61
N ALA A 239 11.13 -3.92 6.55
CA ALA A 239 12.30 -4.78 6.76
C ALA A 239 11.91 -6.21 7.19
N ASP A 240 10.96 -6.34 8.10
CA ASP A 240 10.47 -7.64 8.58
C ASP A 240 9.83 -8.45 7.44
N ARG A 241 9.06 -7.80 6.54
CA ARG A 241 8.48 -8.45 5.35
C ARG A 241 9.52 -8.81 4.29
N LEU A 242 10.47 -7.92 4.02
CA LEU A 242 11.53 -8.18 3.04
C LEU A 242 12.45 -9.32 3.49
N ALA A 243 12.61 -9.55 4.79
CA ALA A 243 13.42 -10.66 5.32
C ALA A 243 12.76 -12.04 5.16
N GLN A 244 11.48 -12.11 4.78
CA GLN A 244 10.78 -13.38 4.60
C GLN A 244 11.22 -14.09 3.31
N ASP A 245 11.24 -15.42 3.37
CA ASP A 245 11.25 -16.26 2.18
C ASP A 245 9.83 -16.28 1.57
N PRO A 246 9.63 -15.88 0.30
CA PRO A 246 8.33 -15.91 -0.35
C PRO A 246 7.68 -17.29 -0.41
N GLU A 247 8.47 -18.37 -0.40
CA GLU A 247 7.96 -19.75 -0.44
C GLU A 247 7.43 -20.19 0.93
N HIS A 248 8.05 -19.70 2.00
CA HIS A 248 7.68 -19.98 3.39
C HIS A 248 7.06 -18.76 4.08
N TRP A 249 6.37 -17.92 3.31
CA TRP A 249 5.84 -16.66 3.79
C TRP A 249 4.83 -16.86 4.93
N THR A 250 4.95 -16.03 5.95
CA THR A 250 4.07 -16.00 7.13
C THR A 250 3.57 -14.59 7.42
N ARG A 251 2.36 -14.52 7.98
CA ARG A 251 1.73 -13.26 8.39
C ARG A 251 2.52 -12.55 9.49
N PHE A 252 2.32 -11.24 9.62
CA PHE A 252 3.07 -10.39 10.53
C PHE A 252 2.83 -10.82 11.98
N ASP A 253 3.92 -11.09 12.68
CA ASP A 253 3.85 -11.53 14.07
C ASP A 253 3.56 -10.33 14.98
N LEU A 254 2.38 -10.32 15.61
CA LEU A 254 1.98 -9.31 16.59
C LEU A 254 2.31 -9.70 18.04
N ARG A 255 3.00 -10.81 18.29
CA ARG A 255 3.35 -11.23 19.66
C ARG A 255 4.28 -10.24 20.36
N GLY A 256 4.25 -10.27 21.69
CA GLY A 256 5.13 -9.46 22.54
C GLY A 256 4.82 -7.96 22.45
N ALA A 257 5.87 -7.14 22.37
CA ALA A 257 5.73 -5.68 22.37
C ALA A 257 5.08 -5.13 21.08
N ARG A 258 5.09 -5.89 19.97
CA ARG A 258 4.57 -5.46 18.67
C ARG A 258 3.07 -5.15 18.71
N ARG A 259 2.28 -5.85 19.53
CA ARG A 259 0.83 -5.59 19.71
C ARG A 259 0.48 -4.18 20.18
N TRP A 260 1.42 -3.46 20.79
CA TRP A 260 1.20 -2.09 21.27
C TRP A 260 1.37 -1.05 20.15
N PHE A 261 2.09 -1.40 19.09
CA PHE A 261 2.46 -0.49 18.01
C PHE A 261 1.78 -0.81 16.69
N TYR A 262 1.37 -2.07 16.50
CA TYR A 262 0.73 -2.56 15.28
C TYR A 262 -0.63 -3.16 15.57
N ARG A 263 -1.54 -3.00 14.61
CA ARG A 263 -2.76 -3.82 14.51
C ARG A 263 -2.75 -4.51 13.15
N MET A 264 -3.46 -5.64 13.03
CA MET A 264 -3.72 -6.26 11.74
C MET A 264 -5.22 -6.32 11.51
N THR A 265 -5.64 -6.12 10.26
CA THR A 265 -6.99 -6.44 9.83
C THR A 265 -6.94 -7.38 8.64
N HIS A 266 -7.76 -8.41 8.70
CA HIS A 266 -7.99 -9.32 7.57
C HIS A 266 -9.36 -9.08 6.94
N LEU A 267 -10.10 -8.10 7.45
CA LEU A 267 -11.42 -7.77 6.93
C LEU A 267 -11.25 -7.13 5.55
N SER A 268 -12.00 -7.65 4.59
CA SER A 268 -12.19 -6.95 3.31
C SER A 268 -12.72 -5.53 3.59
N PRO A 269 -12.50 -4.55 2.70
CA PRO A 269 -13.02 -3.18 2.89
C PRO A 269 -14.51 -3.14 3.28
N MET A 270 -15.30 -4.10 2.78
CA MET A 270 -16.73 -4.26 3.06
C MET A 270 -17.06 -4.67 4.50
N GLN A 271 -16.13 -5.35 5.19
CA GLN A 271 -16.32 -5.85 6.55
C GLN A 271 -15.64 -4.96 7.61
N ALA A 272 -14.82 -4.00 7.19
CA ALA A 272 -13.99 -3.20 8.10
C ALA A 272 -14.74 -2.01 8.74
N ASN A 273 -15.94 -1.66 8.24
CA ASN A 273 -16.77 -0.55 8.75
C ASN A 273 -17.51 -0.86 10.07
N THR A 274 -17.40 -2.07 10.61
CA THR A 274 -18.06 -2.49 11.86
C THR A 274 -17.17 -2.43 13.11
N TRP A 275 -15.94 -1.88 13.01
CA TRP A 275 -14.94 -1.90 14.10
C TRP A 275 -14.14 -0.61 14.31
#